data_AF-A0A8H3ZYM5-F1
#
_entry.id   AF-A0A8H3ZYM5-F1
#
_cell.length_a   1.000
_cell.length_b   1.000
_cell.length_c   1.000
_cell.angle_alpha   90.00
_cell.angle_beta   90.00
_cell.angle_gamma   90.00
#
_symmetry.space_group_name_H-M   'P 1'
#
loop_
_entity.id
_entity.type
_entity.pdbx_description
1 polymer ?
#
loop_
_entity_poly.entity_id
_entity_poly.type
_entity_poly.pdbx_seq_one_letter_code
_entity_poly.pdbx_strand_id
1 'polypeptide(L)'
;MLNKKTFQAAFIKNKDKPLTECRVNMSNTLARAAHGLNLSEKRIIAMGLVKTDQVPSKALFLAQNQGWKIKLSATEYAEEFGLTHDTAYNQLKSASEKLWNRYIRYIVQTRRGPKEAKFRWISGVTYHHGEGWVELNFTPEVAPHLLALRKQFTSHKLKHACAFDSIYAWRLYECLKSWQDTGKYTPDIETFHEAMEAPPSCRQNFKALRIRVIEPAVSAIIEKSDLLVQWKPVKAGRKVIGLEFHFQPNPQINLPLETPESSSVKRATLSAARLTHSPSRVSAMQP
;
A
#
# COMPACT_ATOMS: atom_id res chain seq x y z
N MET A 1 -33.06 -9.76 -0.57
CA MET A 1 -32.88 -9.48 -2.01
C MET A 1 -32.35 -8.06 -2.16
N LEU A 2 -31.03 -7.88 -2.34
CA LEU A 2 -30.43 -6.54 -2.48
C LEU A 2 -30.57 -6.02 -3.92
N ASN A 3 -30.98 -4.77 -4.04
CA ASN A 3 -31.41 -4.09 -5.25
C ASN A 3 -30.23 -3.84 -6.23
N LYS A 4 -30.43 -4.13 -7.54
CA LYS A 4 -29.42 -4.02 -8.61
C LYS A 4 -28.78 -2.63 -8.75
N LYS A 5 -29.46 -1.58 -8.27
CA LYS A 5 -28.97 -0.18 -8.35
C LYS A 5 -27.80 0.11 -7.41
N THR A 6 -27.63 -0.64 -6.32
CA THR A 6 -26.56 -0.38 -5.34
C THR A 6 -25.18 -0.89 -5.80
N PHE A 7 -25.15 -1.77 -6.81
CA PHE A 7 -23.90 -2.28 -7.40
C PHE A 7 -23.19 -1.26 -8.31
N GLN A 8 -23.91 -0.23 -8.77
CA GLN A 8 -23.46 0.60 -9.90
C GLN A 8 -22.66 1.84 -9.49
N ALA A 9 -22.80 2.31 -8.24
CA ALA A 9 -22.27 3.61 -7.80
C ALA A 9 -20.81 3.58 -7.31
N ALA A 10 -20.14 2.41 -7.30
CA ALA A 10 -18.86 2.24 -6.65
C ALA A 10 -17.64 2.30 -7.60
N PHE A 11 -17.76 1.89 -8.86
CA PHE A 11 -16.60 1.71 -9.76
C PHE A 11 -16.44 2.90 -10.70
N ILE A 12 -15.82 3.99 -10.21
CA ILE A 12 -15.40 5.11 -11.06
C ILE A 12 -14.21 4.65 -11.91
N LYS A 13 -14.41 4.65 -13.23
CA LYS A 13 -13.38 4.41 -14.26
C LYS A 13 -12.18 5.35 -14.05
N ASN A 14 -11.00 4.80 -13.78
CA ASN A 14 -9.72 5.47 -13.99
C ASN A 14 -8.97 4.67 -15.07
N LYS A 15 -9.16 5.00 -16.34
CA LYS A 15 -8.32 4.44 -17.42
C LYS A 15 -7.04 5.25 -17.66
N ASP A 16 -6.99 6.51 -17.20
CA ASP A 16 -5.93 7.45 -17.55
C ASP A 16 -5.07 7.94 -16.35
N LYS A 17 -5.23 7.35 -15.16
CA LYS A 17 -4.37 7.66 -14.00
C LYS A 17 -3.21 6.66 -13.91
N PRO A 18 -2.00 7.13 -13.56
CA PRO A 18 -0.88 6.22 -13.29
C PRO A 18 -1.28 5.24 -12.17
N LEU A 19 -0.80 4.00 -12.24
CA LEU A 19 -1.17 2.94 -11.30
C LEU A 19 -0.81 3.34 -9.85
N THR A 20 0.27 4.11 -9.66
CA THR A 20 0.67 4.74 -8.38
C THR A 20 -0.46 5.49 -7.66
N GLU A 21 -1.30 6.23 -8.40
CA GLU A 21 -2.40 7.02 -7.83
C GLU A 21 -3.68 6.20 -7.66
N CYS A 22 -3.70 4.96 -8.14
CA CYS A 22 -4.80 4.04 -7.90
C CYS A 22 -4.80 3.53 -6.45
N ARG A 23 -5.96 3.07 -6.00
CA ARG A 23 -6.16 2.59 -4.64
C ARG A 23 -6.13 1.07 -4.64
N VAL A 24 -5.41 0.51 -3.67
CA VAL A 24 -5.50 -0.91 -3.33
C VAL A 24 -6.60 -1.07 -2.30
N ASN A 25 -7.57 -1.93 -2.58
CA ASN A 25 -8.70 -2.21 -1.71
C ASN A 25 -8.65 -3.67 -1.27
N MET A 26 -8.75 -3.88 0.05
CA MET A 26 -8.87 -5.23 0.62
C MET A 26 -9.64 -5.20 1.93
N SER A 27 -10.28 -6.31 2.33
CA SER A 27 -11.01 -6.36 3.59
C SER A 27 -10.07 -6.24 4.78
N ASN A 28 -10.56 -5.70 5.89
CA ASN A 28 -9.76 -5.53 7.11
C ASN A 28 -9.25 -6.87 7.65
N THR A 29 -10.03 -7.94 7.49
CA THR A 29 -9.59 -9.31 7.82
C THR A 29 -8.39 -9.72 6.96
N LEU A 30 -8.43 -9.44 5.65
CA LEU A 30 -7.32 -9.75 4.77
C LEU A 30 -6.11 -8.88 5.08
N ALA A 31 -6.27 -7.57 5.29
CA ALA A 31 -5.17 -6.65 5.63
C ALA A 31 -4.39 -7.10 6.89
N ARG A 32 -5.06 -7.74 7.84
CA ARG A 32 -4.45 -8.23 9.10
C ARG A 32 -3.96 -9.67 9.03
N ALA A 33 -4.30 -10.41 7.98
CA ALA A 33 -3.97 -11.82 7.84
C ALA A 33 -2.47 -12.05 7.54
N ALA A 34 -2.01 -13.29 7.77
CA ALA A 34 -0.74 -13.73 7.23
C ALA A 34 -0.88 -13.98 5.73
N HIS A 35 -0.01 -13.39 4.92
CA HIS A 35 -0.11 -13.43 3.45
C HIS A 35 0.86 -14.43 2.84
N GLY A 36 1.96 -14.76 3.54
CA GLY A 36 3.03 -15.62 3.05
C GLY A 36 3.89 -14.98 1.96
N LEU A 37 3.70 -13.69 1.66
CA LEU A 37 4.33 -13.00 0.53
C LEU A 37 5.66 -12.38 0.93
N ASN A 38 6.65 -12.46 0.03
CA ASN A 38 7.80 -11.54 0.07
C ASN A 38 7.45 -10.18 -0.58
N LEU A 39 8.39 -9.24 -0.58
CA LEU A 39 8.15 -7.88 -1.10
C LEU A 39 7.76 -7.87 -2.59
N SER A 40 8.50 -8.56 -3.46
CA SER A 40 8.20 -8.61 -4.90
C SER A 40 6.84 -9.27 -5.16
N GLU A 41 6.53 -10.37 -4.48
CA GLU A 41 5.24 -11.04 -4.57
C GLU A 41 4.10 -10.11 -4.10
N LYS A 42 4.31 -9.36 -3.02
CA LYS A 42 3.34 -8.38 -2.51
C LYS A 42 3.10 -7.25 -3.50
N ARG A 43 4.15 -6.73 -4.13
CA ARG A 43 4.08 -5.70 -5.18
C ARG A 43 3.27 -6.18 -6.39
N ILE A 44 3.52 -7.40 -6.83
CA ILE A 44 2.82 -8.03 -7.96
C ILE A 44 1.33 -8.25 -7.64
N ILE A 45 1.01 -8.76 -6.44
CA ILE A 45 -0.38 -8.87 -6.00
C ILE A 45 -1.03 -7.49 -5.96
N ALA A 46 -0.40 -6.49 -5.34
CA ALA A 46 -0.95 -5.14 -5.24
C ALA A 46 -1.24 -4.51 -6.63
N MET A 47 -0.34 -4.68 -7.59
CA MET A 47 -0.58 -4.28 -8.98
C MET A 47 -1.77 -5.04 -9.60
N GLY A 48 -1.85 -6.35 -9.35
CA GLY A 48 -2.99 -7.18 -9.77
C GLY A 48 -4.32 -6.70 -9.17
N LEU A 49 -4.32 -6.26 -7.91
CA LEU A 49 -5.50 -5.68 -7.24
C LEU A 49 -5.94 -4.37 -7.91
N VAL A 50 -5.00 -3.47 -8.20
CA VAL A 50 -5.30 -2.22 -8.90
C VAL A 50 -5.91 -2.48 -10.28
N LYS A 51 -5.37 -3.44 -11.04
CA LYS A 51 -5.94 -3.81 -12.34
C LYS A 51 -7.29 -4.50 -12.23
N THR A 52 -7.54 -5.20 -11.12
CA THR A 52 -8.84 -5.81 -10.84
C THR A 52 -9.95 -4.75 -10.74
N ASP A 53 -9.67 -3.59 -10.17
CA ASP A 53 -10.63 -2.48 -10.11
C ASP A 53 -10.98 -1.90 -11.49
N GLN A 54 -10.17 -2.19 -12.53
CA GLN A 54 -10.44 -1.81 -13.92
C GLN A 54 -11.34 -2.83 -14.65
N VAL A 55 -11.52 -4.02 -14.09
CA VAL A 55 -12.38 -5.07 -14.67
C VAL A 55 -13.85 -4.66 -14.49
N PRO A 56 -14.69 -4.78 -15.54
CA PRO A 56 -16.11 -4.44 -15.43
C PRO A 56 -16.80 -5.20 -14.30
N SER A 57 -17.59 -4.50 -13.47
CA SER A 57 -18.22 -5.07 -12.26
C SER A 57 -19.10 -6.28 -12.56
N LYS A 58 -19.70 -6.37 -13.75
CA LYS A 58 -20.47 -7.54 -14.20
C LYS A 58 -19.60 -8.78 -14.38
N ALA A 59 -18.39 -8.62 -14.91
CA ALA A 59 -17.43 -9.72 -15.04
C ALA A 59 -16.90 -10.15 -13.67
N LEU A 60 -16.63 -9.18 -12.78
CA LEU A 60 -16.23 -9.47 -11.40
C LEU A 60 -17.30 -10.19 -10.58
N PHE A 61 -18.58 -9.87 -10.79
CA PHE A 61 -19.69 -10.57 -10.13
C PHE A 61 -19.74 -12.05 -10.49
N LEU A 62 -19.52 -12.39 -11.77
CA LEU A 62 -19.45 -13.78 -12.22
C LEU A 62 -18.17 -14.47 -11.73
N ALA A 63 -17.08 -13.72 -11.65
CA ALA A 63 -15.79 -14.19 -11.15
C ALA A 63 -15.77 -14.57 -9.66
N GLN A 64 -16.77 -14.15 -8.86
CA GLN A 64 -16.84 -14.53 -7.45
C GLN A 64 -16.90 -16.05 -7.24
N ASN A 65 -17.40 -16.80 -8.22
CA ASN A 65 -17.52 -18.26 -8.14
C ASN A 65 -16.43 -19.01 -8.92
N GLN A 66 -15.75 -18.35 -9.87
CA GLN A 66 -14.83 -19.01 -10.81
C GLN A 66 -13.40 -18.46 -10.77
N GLY A 67 -13.17 -17.39 -10.01
CA GLY A 67 -11.94 -16.60 -10.09
C GLY A 67 -11.94 -15.64 -11.29
N TRP A 68 -10.90 -14.83 -11.40
CA TRP A 68 -10.67 -13.93 -12.54
C TRP A 68 -9.19 -13.86 -12.90
N LYS A 69 -8.93 -13.47 -14.15
CA LYS A 69 -7.60 -13.38 -14.72
C LYS A 69 -7.15 -11.93 -14.84
N ILE A 70 -5.88 -11.66 -14.53
CA ILE A 70 -5.27 -10.34 -14.67
C ILE A 70 -3.94 -10.47 -15.40
N LYS A 71 -3.73 -9.61 -16.41
CA LYS A 71 -2.46 -9.47 -17.14
C LYS A 71 -1.57 -8.42 -16.48
N LEU A 72 -0.33 -8.79 -16.20
CA LEU A 72 0.71 -7.90 -15.65
C LEU A 72 1.94 -7.89 -16.56
N SER A 73 2.36 -6.71 -17.03
CA SER A 73 3.57 -6.55 -17.84
C SER A 73 4.79 -6.24 -16.98
N ALA A 74 5.96 -6.75 -17.40
CA ALA A 74 7.26 -6.41 -16.81
C ALA A 74 7.61 -4.93 -16.99
N THR A 75 7.20 -4.33 -18.11
CA THR A 75 7.41 -2.89 -18.37
C THR A 75 6.65 -2.04 -17.37
N GLU A 76 5.36 -2.31 -17.17
CA GLU A 76 4.54 -1.59 -16.19
C GLU A 76 5.07 -1.80 -14.77
N TYR A 77 5.52 -3.02 -14.45
CA TYR A 77 6.12 -3.34 -13.15
C TYR A 77 7.44 -2.60 -12.92
N ALA A 78 8.28 -2.46 -13.95
CA ALA A 78 9.51 -1.69 -13.89
C ALA A 78 9.25 -0.21 -13.63
N GLU A 79 8.32 0.39 -14.38
CA GLU A 79 7.95 1.81 -14.27
C GLU A 79 7.35 2.14 -12.90
N GLU A 80 6.42 1.32 -12.43
CA GLU A 80 5.66 1.57 -11.19
C GLU A 80 6.53 1.48 -9.93
N PHE A 81 7.51 0.58 -9.93
CA PHE A 81 8.39 0.33 -8.78
C PHE A 81 9.81 0.88 -8.96
N GLY A 82 10.08 1.62 -10.04
CA GLY A 82 11.39 2.21 -10.33
C GLY A 82 12.51 1.17 -10.48
N LEU A 83 12.21 0.00 -11.06
CA LEU A 83 13.14 -1.10 -11.24
C LEU A 83 13.74 -1.09 -12.64
N THR A 84 14.91 -1.70 -12.82
CA THR A 84 15.41 -2.01 -14.16
C THR A 84 14.52 -3.07 -14.83
N HIS A 85 14.39 -3.00 -16.14
CA HIS A 85 13.57 -3.95 -16.91
C HIS A 85 13.92 -5.41 -16.62
N ASP A 86 15.22 -5.75 -16.57
CA ASP A 86 15.69 -7.10 -16.29
C ASP A 86 15.33 -7.57 -14.87
N THR A 87 15.45 -6.66 -13.90
CA THR A 87 15.06 -6.96 -12.51
C THR A 87 13.56 -7.19 -12.40
N ALA A 88 12.76 -6.35 -13.05
CA ALA A 88 11.31 -6.47 -13.10
C ALA A 88 10.88 -7.80 -13.73
N TYR A 89 11.48 -8.15 -14.87
CA TYR A 89 11.26 -9.42 -15.56
C TYR A 89 11.58 -10.63 -14.68
N ASN A 90 12.76 -10.64 -14.05
CA ASN A 90 13.20 -11.71 -13.17
C ASN A 90 12.31 -11.84 -11.93
N GLN A 91 11.88 -10.71 -11.34
CA GLN A 91 10.96 -10.71 -10.21
C GLN A 91 9.58 -11.25 -10.59
N LEU A 92 9.02 -10.85 -11.74
CA LEU A 92 7.74 -11.40 -12.22
C LEU A 92 7.82 -12.90 -12.49
N LYS A 93 8.90 -13.36 -13.13
CA LYS A 93 9.13 -14.78 -13.35
C LYS A 93 9.24 -15.54 -12.03
N SER A 94 10.09 -15.10 -11.11
CA SER A 94 10.25 -15.79 -9.82
C SER A 94 8.97 -15.76 -8.97
N ALA A 95 8.23 -14.66 -9.01
CA ALA A 95 6.95 -14.56 -8.33
C ALA A 95 5.89 -15.46 -8.96
N SER A 96 5.88 -15.64 -10.29
CA SER A 96 4.94 -16.56 -10.96
C SER A 96 5.05 -18.00 -10.43
N GLU A 97 6.27 -18.47 -10.18
CA GLU A 97 6.55 -19.80 -9.64
C GLU A 97 6.20 -19.90 -8.15
N LYS A 98 6.48 -18.84 -7.39
CA LYS A 98 6.31 -18.84 -5.92
C LYS A 98 4.88 -18.55 -5.48
N LEU A 99 4.18 -17.62 -6.15
CA LEU A 99 2.83 -17.16 -5.79
C LEU A 99 1.82 -18.31 -5.77
N TRP A 100 2.00 -19.32 -6.62
CA TRP A 100 1.17 -20.52 -6.63
C TRP A 100 1.09 -21.21 -5.26
N ASN A 101 2.22 -21.25 -4.55
CA ASN A 101 2.33 -21.88 -3.24
C ASN A 101 2.03 -20.92 -2.07
N ARG A 102 1.63 -19.68 -2.36
CA ARG A 102 1.28 -18.67 -1.34
C ARG A 102 -0.18 -18.78 -0.95
N TYR A 103 -0.42 -18.72 0.34
CA TYR A 103 -1.75 -18.81 0.93
C TYR A 103 -1.94 -17.73 1.97
N ILE A 104 -3.18 -17.25 2.03
CA ILE A 104 -3.66 -16.40 3.11
C ILE A 104 -4.05 -17.33 4.26
N ARG A 105 -3.68 -16.93 5.48
CA ARG A 105 -4.06 -17.64 6.71
C ARG A 105 -4.54 -16.63 7.73
N TYR A 106 -5.73 -16.87 8.29
CA TYR A 106 -6.22 -16.12 9.43
C TYR A 106 -7.00 -17.01 10.38
N ILE A 107 -6.98 -16.65 11.66
CA ILE A 107 -7.68 -17.36 12.73
C ILE A 107 -8.81 -16.46 13.21
N VAL A 108 -10.02 -17.03 13.31
CA VAL A 108 -11.19 -16.35 13.88
C VAL A 108 -11.58 -17.08 15.15
N GLN A 109 -11.69 -16.35 16.25
CA GLN A 109 -12.21 -16.91 17.50
C GLN A 109 -13.72 -17.10 17.38
N THR A 110 -14.19 -18.32 17.64
CA THR A 110 -15.62 -18.65 17.65
C THR A 110 -16.03 -19.19 19.01
N ARG A 111 -17.35 -19.29 19.26
CA ARG A 111 -17.89 -19.89 20.49
C ARG A 111 -17.42 -21.33 20.72
N ARG A 112 -17.00 -22.05 19.67
CA ARG A 112 -16.55 -23.45 19.72
C ARG A 112 -15.02 -23.58 19.68
N GLY A 113 -14.30 -22.48 19.82
CA GLY A 113 -12.84 -22.43 19.71
C GLY A 113 -12.34 -21.72 18.44
N PRO A 114 -11.02 -21.70 18.21
CA PRO A 114 -10.42 -21.02 17.07
C PRO A 114 -10.76 -21.76 15.77
N LYS A 115 -11.29 -21.02 14.79
CA LYS A 115 -11.49 -21.47 13.41
C LYS A 115 -10.38 -20.91 12.54
N GLU A 116 -9.58 -21.78 11.97
CA GLU A 116 -8.55 -21.40 11.00
C GLU A 116 -9.09 -21.48 9.58
N ALA A 117 -8.85 -20.44 8.78
CA ALA A 117 -9.14 -20.42 7.36
C ALA A 117 -7.83 -20.28 6.57
N LYS A 118 -7.71 -21.09 5.51
CA LYS A 118 -6.54 -21.10 4.63
C LYS A 118 -6.98 -21.27 3.19
N PHE A 119 -6.56 -20.36 2.32
CA PHE A 119 -6.83 -20.41 0.88
C PHE A 119 -5.70 -19.75 0.09
N ARG A 120 -5.53 -20.13 -1.17
CA ARG A 120 -4.47 -19.60 -2.03
C ARG A 120 -4.83 -18.22 -2.54
N TRP A 121 -3.81 -17.41 -2.82
CA TRP A 121 -3.98 -16.13 -3.52
C TRP A 121 -4.49 -16.34 -4.94
N ILE A 122 -3.92 -17.33 -5.62
CA ILE A 122 -4.14 -17.61 -7.03
C ILE A 122 -4.36 -19.11 -7.27
N SER A 123 -5.20 -19.41 -8.26
CA SER A 123 -5.50 -20.75 -8.77
C SER A 123 -4.71 -21.10 -10.02
N GLY A 124 -3.87 -20.19 -10.53
CA GLY A 124 -3.12 -20.32 -11.77
C GLY A 124 -2.17 -19.15 -12.01
N VAL A 125 -1.01 -19.46 -12.58
CA VAL A 125 -0.18 -18.46 -13.27
C VAL A 125 0.17 -18.97 -14.64
N THR A 126 0.08 -18.11 -15.65
CA THR A 126 0.57 -18.39 -16.99
C THR A 126 1.63 -17.36 -17.35
N TYR A 127 2.84 -17.84 -17.61
CA TYR A 127 3.95 -17.00 -18.03
C TYR A 127 4.07 -17.01 -19.55
N HIS A 128 4.01 -15.85 -20.18
CA HIS A 128 4.11 -15.72 -21.64
C HIS A 128 5.56 -15.45 -22.04
N HIS A 129 6.29 -16.52 -22.33
CA HIS A 129 7.71 -16.48 -22.71
C HIS A 129 7.92 -15.59 -23.95
N GLY A 130 8.87 -14.67 -23.87
CA GLY A 130 9.20 -13.73 -24.96
C GLY A 130 8.25 -12.53 -25.08
N GLU A 131 7.09 -12.55 -24.43
CA GLU A 131 6.14 -11.43 -24.47
C GLU A 131 6.27 -10.47 -23.28
N GLY A 132 7.01 -10.86 -22.23
CA GLY A 132 7.31 -9.98 -21.10
C GLY A 132 6.14 -9.73 -20.15
N TRP A 133 5.13 -10.61 -20.12
CA TRP A 133 3.98 -10.48 -19.23
C TRP A 133 3.53 -11.82 -18.62
N VAL A 134 2.76 -11.72 -17.54
CA VAL A 134 2.20 -12.86 -16.81
C VAL A 134 0.68 -12.71 -16.64
N GLU A 135 -0.03 -13.82 -16.70
CA GLU A 135 -1.44 -13.93 -16.36
C GLU A 135 -1.58 -14.52 -14.94
N LEU A 136 -2.23 -13.79 -14.04
CA LEU A 136 -2.55 -14.27 -12.70
C LEU A 136 -4.04 -14.63 -12.62
N ASN A 137 -4.35 -15.83 -12.16
CA ASN A 137 -5.72 -16.28 -11.95
C ASN A 137 -6.02 -16.22 -10.45
N PHE A 138 -6.73 -15.20 -9.99
CA PHE A 138 -7.16 -15.08 -8.59
C PHE A 138 -8.19 -16.14 -8.25
N THR A 139 -8.11 -16.67 -7.03
CA THR A 139 -9.05 -17.68 -6.54
C THR A 139 -10.42 -17.05 -6.23
N PRO A 140 -11.53 -17.81 -6.36
CA PRO A 140 -12.85 -17.35 -5.96
C PRO A 140 -12.93 -17.05 -4.45
N GLU A 141 -12.17 -17.76 -3.61
CA GLU A 141 -12.12 -17.56 -2.16
C GLU A 141 -11.57 -16.18 -1.76
N VAL A 142 -10.69 -15.61 -2.58
CA VAL A 142 -10.15 -14.26 -2.36
C VAL A 142 -11.16 -13.18 -2.76
N ALA A 143 -12.10 -13.47 -3.65
CA ALA A 143 -13.04 -12.49 -4.21
C ALA A 143 -13.81 -11.67 -3.15
N PRO A 144 -14.38 -12.27 -2.07
CA PRO A 144 -15.07 -11.51 -1.03
C PRO A 144 -14.16 -10.56 -0.26
N HIS A 145 -12.86 -10.85 -0.23
CA HIS A 145 -11.87 -10.03 0.47
C HIS A 145 -11.34 -8.87 -0.38
N LEU A 146 -11.54 -8.89 -1.69
CA LEU A 146 -11.05 -7.85 -2.61
C LEU A 146 -12.17 -7.02 -3.23
N LEU A 147 -13.32 -7.64 -3.50
CA LEU A 147 -14.37 -7.08 -4.36
C LEU A 147 -15.63 -6.64 -3.60
N ALA A 148 -15.77 -6.99 -2.32
CA ALA A 148 -16.98 -6.75 -1.56
C ALA A 148 -17.17 -5.27 -1.11
N LEU A 149 -18.38 -4.94 -0.67
CA LEU A 149 -18.81 -3.59 -0.32
C LEU A 149 -18.10 -3.04 0.94
N ARG A 150 -17.00 -2.33 0.69
CA ARG A 150 -16.41 -1.10 1.29
C ARG A 150 -16.55 -0.72 2.77
N LYS A 151 -17.52 -1.19 3.55
CA LYS A 151 -17.66 -0.75 4.97
C LYS A 151 -16.57 -1.29 5.89
N GLN A 152 -15.95 -2.43 5.56
CA GLN A 152 -14.88 -3.04 6.36
C GLN A 152 -13.63 -3.28 5.51
N PHE A 153 -13.30 -2.30 4.66
CA PHE A 153 -12.18 -2.39 3.74
C PHE A 153 -11.10 -1.38 4.10
N THR A 154 -9.87 -1.86 4.05
CA THR A 154 -8.66 -1.07 4.07
C THR A 154 -8.41 -0.57 2.65
N SER A 155 -8.21 0.74 2.52
CA SER A 155 -7.98 1.38 1.23
C SER A 155 -6.83 2.36 1.33
N HIS A 156 -5.79 2.17 0.52
CA HIS A 156 -4.62 3.04 0.47
C HIS A 156 -4.15 3.23 -0.96
N LYS A 157 -3.44 4.33 -1.24
CA LYS A 157 -2.86 4.56 -2.57
C LYS A 157 -1.68 3.61 -2.79
N LEU A 158 -1.58 3.03 -3.98
CA LEU A 158 -0.49 2.12 -4.35
C LEU A 158 0.88 2.80 -4.16
N LYS A 159 1.00 4.10 -4.46
CA LYS A 159 2.25 4.86 -4.29
C LYS A 159 2.89 4.76 -2.90
N HIS A 160 2.09 4.77 -1.84
CA HIS A 160 2.62 4.67 -0.47
C HIS A 160 3.17 3.27 -0.21
N ALA A 161 2.51 2.28 -0.80
CA ALA A 161 2.92 0.88 -0.73
C ALA A 161 4.21 0.63 -1.55
N CYS A 162 4.32 1.21 -2.75
CA CYS A 162 5.51 1.14 -3.61
C CYS A 162 6.76 1.70 -2.95
N ALA A 163 6.62 2.72 -2.11
CA ALA A 163 7.75 3.37 -1.46
C ALA A 163 8.43 2.50 -0.39
N PHE A 164 7.77 1.44 0.10
CA PHE A 164 8.34 0.57 1.12
C PHE A 164 9.36 -0.43 0.55
N ASP A 165 10.53 -0.47 1.19
CA ASP A 165 11.59 -1.46 0.92
C ASP A 165 11.51 -2.68 1.85
N SER A 166 10.61 -2.64 2.84
CA SER A 166 10.42 -3.69 3.84
C SER A 166 8.98 -4.20 3.79
N ILE A 167 8.85 -5.52 3.67
CA ILE A 167 7.53 -6.18 3.77
C ILE A 167 6.86 -5.92 5.13
N TYR A 168 7.64 -5.76 6.20
CA TYR A 168 7.11 -5.44 7.52
C TYR A 168 6.51 -4.03 7.58
N ALA A 169 7.14 -3.05 6.92
CA ALA A 169 6.62 -1.69 6.83
C ALA A 169 5.27 -1.68 6.09
N TRP A 170 5.19 -2.38 4.96
CA TRP A 170 3.95 -2.51 4.19
C TRP A 170 2.83 -3.15 5.03
N ARG A 171 3.11 -4.27 5.69
CA ARG A 171 2.10 -4.98 6.49
C ARG A 171 1.63 -4.17 7.69
N LEU A 172 2.56 -3.52 8.39
CA LEU A 172 2.20 -2.65 9.50
C LEU A 172 1.33 -1.50 9.00
N TYR A 173 1.68 -0.88 7.86
CA TYR A 173 0.87 0.16 7.24
C TYR A 173 -0.55 -0.31 6.93
N GLU A 174 -0.72 -1.48 6.30
CA GLU A 174 -2.04 -2.07 6.03
C GLU A 174 -2.82 -2.37 7.32
N CYS A 175 -2.15 -2.88 8.36
CA CYS A 175 -2.76 -3.10 9.67
C CYS A 175 -3.26 -1.78 10.27
N LEU A 176 -2.45 -0.72 10.27
CA LEU A 176 -2.85 0.59 10.80
C LEU A 176 -4.01 1.17 9.98
N LYS A 177 -3.94 1.15 8.65
CA LYS A 177 -5.04 1.62 7.79
C LYS A 177 -6.34 0.84 8.01
N SER A 178 -6.28 -0.43 8.40
CA SER A 178 -7.47 -1.21 8.75
C SER A 178 -8.17 -0.76 10.05
N TRP A 179 -7.54 0.12 10.82
CA TRP A 179 -8.05 0.75 12.04
C TRP A 179 -8.11 2.28 11.92
N GLN A 180 -8.10 2.81 10.69
CA GLN A 180 -8.04 4.25 10.43
C GLN A 180 -9.16 5.05 11.10
N ASP A 181 -10.36 4.46 11.21
CA ASP A 181 -11.51 5.11 11.86
C ASP A 181 -11.29 5.36 13.36
N THR A 182 -10.47 4.52 14.01
CA THR A 182 -10.18 4.64 15.45
C THR A 182 -8.90 5.43 15.71
N GLY A 183 -7.96 5.48 14.74
CA GLY A 183 -6.63 6.07 14.92
C GLY A 183 -5.74 5.32 15.92
N LYS A 184 -6.17 4.13 16.34
CA LYS A 184 -5.52 3.32 17.36
C LYS A 184 -5.55 1.84 16.99
N TYR A 185 -4.41 1.16 17.15
CA TYR A 185 -4.29 -0.28 16.94
C TYR A 185 -3.57 -0.92 18.12
N THR A 186 -4.25 -1.84 18.83
CA THR A 186 -3.74 -2.48 20.06
C THR A 186 -3.74 -4.00 19.96
N PRO A 187 -2.86 -4.62 19.16
CA PRO A 187 -2.76 -6.07 19.11
C PRO A 187 -2.06 -6.61 20.38
N ASP A 188 -2.49 -7.79 20.83
CA ASP A 188 -1.64 -8.61 21.69
C ASP A 188 -0.39 -9.07 20.92
N ILE A 189 0.61 -9.56 21.65
CA ILE A 189 1.91 -9.86 21.08
C ILE A 189 1.85 -11.01 20.05
N GLU A 190 0.97 -12.00 20.27
CA GLU A 190 0.83 -13.14 19.36
C GLU A 190 0.14 -12.72 18.06
N THR A 191 -0.96 -11.96 18.16
CA THR A 191 -1.66 -11.36 17.03
C THR A 191 -0.72 -10.51 16.20
N PHE A 192 0.17 -9.73 16.83
CA PHE A 192 1.18 -8.95 16.11
C PHE A 192 2.21 -9.85 15.40
N HIS A 193 2.68 -10.92 16.05
CA HIS A 193 3.60 -11.89 15.44
C HIS A 193 2.99 -12.59 14.23
N GLU A 194 1.70 -12.93 14.28
CA GLU A 194 0.97 -13.48 13.15
C GLU A 194 0.79 -12.45 12.03
N ALA A 195 0.33 -11.25 12.37
CA ALA A 195 0.07 -10.16 11.42
C ALA A 195 1.34 -9.66 10.71
N MET A 196 2.53 -9.83 11.31
CA MET A 196 3.81 -9.51 10.70
C MET A 196 4.53 -10.73 10.09
N GLU A 197 4.03 -11.96 10.30
CA GLU A 197 4.78 -13.21 10.08
C GLU A 197 6.20 -13.14 10.65
N ALA A 198 6.28 -12.71 11.90
CA ALA A 198 7.56 -12.54 12.59
C ALA A 198 8.30 -13.90 12.66
N PRO A 199 9.62 -13.93 12.33
CA PRO A 199 10.40 -15.16 12.37
C PRO A 199 10.55 -15.68 13.80
N PRO A 200 10.81 -16.98 14.01
CA PRO A 200 10.90 -17.58 15.34
C PRO A 200 11.85 -16.85 16.30
N SER A 201 12.99 -16.38 15.80
CA SER A 201 13.97 -15.60 16.58
C SER A 201 13.42 -14.28 17.11
N CYS A 202 12.51 -13.63 16.39
CA CYS A 202 11.84 -12.40 16.83
C CYS A 202 10.66 -12.72 17.77
N ARG A 203 10.03 -13.89 17.63
CA ARG A 203 8.97 -14.34 18.56
C ARG A 203 9.51 -14.65 19.95
N GLN A 204 10.69 -15.26 20.02
CA GLN A 204 11.33 -15.61 21.28
C GLN A 204 11.95 -14.40 21.99
N ASN A 205 12.30 -13.34 21.25
CA ASN A 205 12.99 -12.18 21.79
C ASN A 205 12.38 -10.85 21.34
N PHE A 206 11.71 -10.17 22.27
CA PHE A 206 11.09 -8.88 22.02
C PHE A 206 12.09 -7.79 21.59
N LYS A 207 13.34 -7.82 22.08
CA LYS A 207 14.38 -6.88 21.64
C LYS A 207 14.68 -7.06 20.16
N ALA A 208 14.73 -8.31 19.69
CA ALA A 208 14.93 -8.60 18.28
C ALA A 208 13.72 -8.16 17.43
N LEU A 209 12.49 -8.42 17.89
CA LEU A 209 11.28 -7.91 17.24
C LEU A 209 11.29 -6.39 17.11
N ARG A 210 11.64 -5.69 18.18
CA ARG A 210 11.68 -4.23 18.23
C ARG A 210 12.64 -3.67 17.20
N ILE A 211 13.90 -4.10 17.24
CA ILE A 211 14.99 -3.53 16.41
C ILE A 211 14.85 -3.94 14.94
N ARG A 212 14.36 -5.15 14.65
CA ARG A 212 14.36 -5.70 13.28
C ARG A 212 13.04 -5.51 12.54
N VAL A 213 11.93 -5.36 13.28
CA VAL A 213 10.59 -5.32 12.70
C VAL A 213 9.90 -4.00 13.02
N ILE A 214 9.71 -3.69 14.31
CA ILE A 214 8.84 -2.56 14.72
C ILE A 214 9.47 -1.21 14.37
N GLU A 215 10.69 -0.94 14.85
CA GLU A 215 11.34 0.36 14.67
C GLU A 215 11.61 0.68 13.18
N PRO A 216 12.17 -0.24 12.37
CA PRO A 216 12.36 0.02 10.94
C PRO A 216 11.04 0.22 10.19
N ALA A 217 10.00 -0.55 10.54
CA ALA A 217 8.69 -0.42 9.90
C ALA A 217 8.04 0.92 10.22
N VAL A 218 8.09 1.36 11.50
CA VAL A 218 7.54 2.64 11.91
C VAL A 218 8.29 3.81 11.27
N SER A 219 9.63 3.78 11.23
CA SER A 219 10.43 4.82 10.56
C SER A 219 10.06 4.94 9.09
N ALA A 220 10.02 3.81 8.37
CA ALA A 220 9.65 3.79 6.96
C ALA A 220 8.23 4.32 6.71
N ILE A 221 7.26 4.02 7.59
CA ILE A 221 5.89 4.54 7.48
C ILE A 221 5.87 6.06 7.65
N ILE A 222 6.58 6.60 8.65
CA ILE A 222 6.63 8.05 8.89
C ILE A 222 7.30 8.78 7.72
N GLU A 223 8.37 8.22 7.17
CA GLU A 223 9.15 8.84 6.08
C GLU A 223 8.45 8.77 4.72
N LYS A 224 7.76 7.65 4.44
CA LYS A 224 7.34 7.32 3.06
C LYS A 224 5.82 7.26 2.85
N SER A 225 5.03 7.41 3.91
CA SER A 225 3.57 7.31 3.85
C SER A 225 2.85 8.50 4.45
N ASP A 226 1.55 8.57 4.20
CA ASP A 226 0.64 9.60 4.70
C ASP A 226 0.27 9.48 6.19
N LEU A 227 1.06 8.77 7.01
CA LEU A 227 0.76 8.52 8.42
C LEU A 227 1.90 8.95 9.34
N LEU A 228 1.54 9.62 10.43
CA LEU A 228 2.39 9.75 11.61
C LEU A 228 2.02 8.64 12.59
N VAL A 229 3.03 7.94 13.11
CA VAL A 229 2.82 6.77 13.97
C VAL A 229 3.66 6.89 15.23
N GLN A 230 3.04 6.64 16.36
CA GLN A 230 3.69 6.44 17.64
C GLN A 230 3.31 5.07 18.18
N TRP A 231 4.22 4.45 18.94
CA TRP A 231 3.94 3.15 19.51
C TRP A 231 4.56 3.01 20.91
N LYS A 232 3.93 2.18 21.74
CA LYS A 232 4.47 1.79 23.04
C LYS A 232 4.18 0.31 23.34
N PRO A 233 5.08 -0.38 24.06
CA PRO A 233 4.81 -1.74 24.53
C PRO A 233 3.84 -1.73 25.72
N VAL A 234 2.89 -2.66 25.71
CA VAL A 234 2.01 -2.95 26.85
C VAL A 234 2.61 -4.10 27.65
N LYS A 235 2.84 -3.90 28.95
CA LYS A 235 3.55 -4.85 29.81
C LYS A 235 2.63 -5.41 30.90
N ALA A 236 2.82 -6.68 31.22
CA ALA A 236 2.35 -7.31 32.45
C ALA A 236 3.60 -7.72 33.26
N GLY A 237 3.93 -6.93 34.29
CA GLY A 237 5.20 -7.04 35.00
C GLY A 237 6.39 -6.81 34.06
N ARG A 238 7.29 -7.80 33.97
CA ARG A 238 8.47 -7.73 33.09
C ARG A 238 8.20 -8.17 31.64
N LYS A 239 7.07 -8.85 31.39
CA LYS A 239 6.76 -9.41 30.07
C LYS A 239 5.96 -8.41 29.24
N VAL A 240 6.31 -8.25 27.96
CA VAL A 240 5.49 -7.52 26.99
C VAL A 240 4.37 -8.43 26.54
N ILE A 241 3.13 -7.99 26.72
CA ILE A 241 1.91 -8.75 26.38
C ILE A 241 1.22 -8.23 25.12
N GLY A 242 1.54 -7.00 24.70
CA GLY A 242 0.96 -6.39 23.51
C GLY A 242 1.66 -5.11 23.11
N LEU A 243 1.13 -4.49 22.06
CA LEU A 243 1.60 -3.23 21.52
C LEU A 243 0.43 -2.26 21.42
N GLU A 244 0.71 -0.98 21.57
CA GLU A 244 -0.28 0.07 21.37
C GLU A 244 0.29 1.09 20.39
N PHE A 245 -0.34 1.16 19.21
CA PHE A 245 -0.04 2.11 18.16
C PHE A 245 -1.10 3.22 18.14
N HIS A 246 -0.63 4.46 18.07
CA HIS A 246 -1.44 5.65 17.83
C HIS A 246 -0.98 6.27 16.53
N PHE A 247 -1.91 6.60 15.65
CA PHE A 247 -1.57 7.11 14.34
C PHE A 247 -2.63 8.05 13.80
N GLN A 248 -2.17 9.01 13.00
CA GLN A 248 -3.01 10.02 12.41
C GLN A 248 -2.50 10.36 11.00
N PRO A 249 -3.37 10.89 10.11
CA PRO A 249 -2.93 11.39 8.81
C PRO A 249 -1.80 12.41 8.99
N ASN A 250 -0.74 12.28 8.21
CA ASN A 250 0.34 13.24 8.18
C ASN A 250 -0.12 14.49 7.39
N PRO A 251 -0.30 15.65 8.04
CA PRO A 251 -0.78 16.86 7.37
C PRO A 251 0.21 17.40 6.32
N GLN A 252 1.50 17.07 6.41
CA GLN A 252 2.54 17.62 5.55
C GLN A 252 2.60 17.03 4.13
N ILE A 253 2.04 15.84 3.91
CA ILE A 253 2.10 15.17 2.59
C ILE A 253 1.03 15.68 1.61
N ASN A 254 0.13 16.56 2.07
CA ASN A 254 -0.84 17.27 1.22
C ASN A 254 -0.35 18.64 0.72
N LEU A 255 0.85 19.10 1.09
CA LEU A 255 1.47 20.21 0.35
C LEU A 255 2.07 19.64 -0.94
N PRO A 256 1.73 20.15 -2.12
CA PRO A 256 2.52 19.89 -3.32
C PRO A 256 3.96 20.28 -2.98
N LEU A 257 4.88 19.31 -3.03
CA LEU A 257 6.29 19.63 -3.01
C LEU A 257 6.53 20.47 -4.27
N GLU A 258 6.63 21.78 -4.11
CA GLU A 258 7.24 22.62 -5.13
C GLU A 258 8.64 22.04 -5.35
N THR A 259 8.85 21.40 -6.51
CA THR A 259 10.18 21.00 -6.92
C THR A 259 11.05 22.26 -6.96
N PRO A 260 12.33 22.20 -6.52
CA PRO A 260 13.18 23.39 -6.43
C PRO A 260 13.41 24.11 -7.78
N GLU A 261 12.99 23.52 -8.90
CA GLU A 261 13.23 24.07 -10.24
C GLU A 261 12.39 25.30 -10.59
N SER A 262 11.34 25.65 -9.82
CA SER A 262 10.54 26.85 -10.13
C SER A 262 11.03 28.16 -9.49
N SER A 263 12.04 28.11 -8.62
CA SER A 263 12.59 29.30 -7.94
C SER A 263 13.64 30.06 -8.75
N SER A 264 14.17 29.47 -9.83
CA SER A 264 15.24 30.07 -10.65
C SER A 264 14.73 31.00 -11.75
N VAL A 265 13.45 30.99 -12.09
CA VAL A 265 12.91 31.79 -13.23
C VAL A 265 12.37 33.15 -12.79
N LYS A 266 12.09 33.37 -11.50
CA LYS A 266 11.55 34.67 -11.01
C LYS A 266 12.61 35.71 -10.63
N ARG A 267 13.91 35.37 -10.60
CA ARG A 267 14.99 36.34 -10.34
C ARG A 267 15.53 37.03 -11.60
N ALA A 268 15.27 36.51 -12.79
CA ALA A 268 15.78 37.10 -14.03
C ALA A 268 14.92 38.27 -14.56
N THR A 269 13.66 38.38 -14.17
CA THR A 269 12.73 39.42 -14.67
C THR A 269 12.68 40.69 -13.83
N LEU A 270 13.31 40.73 -12.65
CA LEU A 270 13.36 41.91 -11.77
C LEU A 270 14.64 42.74 -11.88
N SER A 271 15.65 42.29 -12.64
CA SER A 271 16.92 43.00 -12.84
C SER A 271 16.92 43.96 -14.05
N ALA A 272 15.98 43.80 -15.00
CA ALA A 272 15.94 44.60 -16.22
C ALA A 272 15.12 45.91 -16.11
N ALA A 273 14.51 46.21 -14.96
CA ALA A 273 13.60 47.35 -14.79
C ALA A 273 14.18 48.51 -13.94
N ARG A 274 15.50 48.59 -13.73
CA ARG A 274 16.13 49.62 -12.88
C ARG A 274 17.33 50.32 -13.51
N LEU A 275 17.20 50.82 -14.74
CA LEU A 275 18.09 51.86 -15.27
C LEU A 275 17.30 52.77 -16.22
N THR A 276 16.49 53.70 -15.69
CA THR A 276 16.11 54.97 -16.37
C THR A 276 15.28 55.84 -15.43
N HIS A 277 15.92 56.54 -14.49
CA HIS A 277 15.63 57.94 -14.14
C HIS A 277 16.42 58.37 -12.90
N SER A 278 17.37 59.29 -13.10
CA SER A 278 17.89 60.16 -12.05
C SER A 278 17.01 61.41 -11.98
N PRO A 279 16.58 61.87 -10.78
CA PRO A 279 16.22 63.26 -10.59
C PRO A 279 17.29 63.94 -9.72
N SER A 280 18.03 64.87 -10.33
CA SER A 280 18.87 65.81 -9.59
C SER A 280 18.03 67.01 -9.16
N ARG A 281 18.25 67.36 -7.90
CA ARG A 281 17.59 68.33 -7.03
C ARG A 281 17.76 69.82 -7.43
N VAL A 282 16.68 70.57 -7.16
CA VAL A 282 16.59 71.78 -6.30
C VAL A 282 16.75 73.20 -6.87
N SER A 283 15.71 73.97 -6.55
CA SER A 283 15.54 75.42 -6.27
C SER A 283 15.74 76.49 -7.33
N ALA A 284 14.66 77.26 -7.47
CA ALA A 284 14.55 78.59 -8.03
C ALA A 284 15.30 79.67 -7.22
N MET A 285 15.82 80.70 -7.90
CA MET A 285 15.26 82.07 -7.92
C MET A 285 16.12 82.99 -8.81
N GLN A 286 15.45 83.86 -9.56
CA GLN A 286 16.00 84.95 -10.39
C GLN A 286 16.52 86.13 -9.51
N PRO A 287 17.10 87.20 -10.06
CA PRO A 287 16.43 88.15 -11.00
C PRO A 287 16.90 88.06 -12.46
#